data_AF-A0A0M3IVM3-F1
#
_entry.id   AF-A0A0M3IVM3-F1
#
_cell.length_a   1.000
_cell.length_b   1.000
_cell.length_c   1.000
_cell.angle_alpha   90.00
_cell.angle_beta   90.00
_cell.angle_gamma   90.00
#
_symmetry.space_group_name_H-M   'P 1'
#
loop_
_entity.id
_entity.type
_entity.pdbx_description
1 polymer ?
#
loop_
_entity_poly.entity_id
_entity_poly.type
_entity_poly.pdbx_seq_one_letter_code
_entity_poly.pdbx_strand_id
1 'polypeptide(L)'
;MCGGVEGHSGVTPQFDVVVVGGGIVGCATARQLKITNPDLKIALVEKEDHLAPHQSGNNSGVLHAGIYYQPGSLKAKLCVRGIDLVYDYCDKNKVPYNRNGKLIVAVEPEEIPRLQREGQGHCPD
;
A
#
# COMPACT_ATOMS: atom_id res chain seq x y z
N MET A 1 30.90 -37.03 -8.35
CA MET A 1 31.62 -36.16 -7.40
C MET A 1 30.63 -35.11 -6.93
N CYS A 2 30.02 -35.33 -5.77
CA CYS A 2 29.10 -34.37 -5.18
C CYS A 2 29.96 -33.22 -4.62
N GLY A 3 29.90 -32.06 -5.26
CA GLY A 3 30.57 -30.86 -4.78
C GLY A 3 30.00 -30.48 -3.42
N GLY A 4 30.84 -30.51 -2.39
CA GLY A 4 30.50 -30.01 -1.07
C GLY A 4 30.26 -28.51 -1.16
N VAL A 5 29.15 -28.07 -0.57
CA VAL A 5 28.95 -26.65 -0.25
C VAL A 5 29.93 -26.30 0.86
N GLU A 6 31.00 -25.59 0.51
CA GLU A 6 31.93 -25.03 1.46
C GLU A 6 31.19 -24.04 2.36
N GLY A 7 31.10 -24.39 3.65
CA GLY A 7 30.49 -23.57 4.67
C GLY A 7 31.26 -22.26 4.79
N HIS A 8 30.62 -21.17 4.37
CA HIS A 8 31.13 -19.83 4.62
C HIS A 8 31.06 -19.58 6.13
N SER A 9 32.22 -19.45 6.78
CA SER A 9 32.40 -18.99 8.15
C SER A 9 32.15 -17.48 8.27
N GLY A 10 31.02 -17.02 7.76
CA GLY A 10 30.53 -15.64 7.88
C GLY A 10 29.54 -15.54 9.03
N VAL A 11 29.65 -14.50 9.86
CA VAL A 11 28.63 -14.15 10.85
C VAL A 11 27.29 -14.01 10.12
N THR A 12 26.33 -14.87 10.42
CA THR A 12 24.97 -14.74 9.88
C THR A 12 24.39 -13.42 10.36
N PRO A 13 23.99 -12.50 9.47
CA PRO A 13 23.42 -11.23 9.89
C PRO A 13 22.16 -11.49 10.74
N GLN A 14 22.16 -10.97 11.96
CA GLN A 14 21.05 -11.08 12.89
C GLN A 14 20.11 -9.88 12.73
N PHE A 15 18.82 -10.16 12.54
CA PHE A 15 17.76 -9.16 12.42
C PHE A 15 16.75 -9.36 13.54
N ASP A 16 16.16 -8.27 14.03
CA ASP A 16 15.12 -8.28 15.06
C ASP A 16 13.75 -8.58 14.45
N VAL A 17 13.51 -8.09 13.22
CA VAL A 17 12.26 -8.26 12.48
C VAL A 17 12.56 -8.56 11.02
N VAL A 18 11.84 -9.53 10.45
CA VAL A 18 11.85 -9.80 9.00
C VAL A 18 10.46 -9.56 8.44
N VAL A 19 10.36 -8.70 7.43
CA VAL A 19 9.15 -8.46 6.64
C VAL A 19 9.26 -9.27 5.35
N VAL A 20 8.32 -10.18 5.11
CA VAL A 20 8.29 -11.04 3.93
C VAL A 20 7.32 -10.45 2.90
N GLY A 21 7.85 -10.09 1.73
CA GLY A 21 7.13 -9.49 0.60
C GLY A 21 7.50 -8.02 0.36
N GLY A 22 8.06 -7.74 -0.81
CA GLY A 22 8.47 -6.42 -1.30
C GLY A 22 7.40 -5.66 -2.07
N GLY A 23 6.12 -5.92 -1.76
CA GLY A 23 5.00 -5.10 -2.22
C GLY A 23 4.80 -3.84 -1.38
N ILE A 24 3.86 -2.98 -1.77
CA ILE A 24 3.60 -1.69 -1.12
C ILE A 24 3.33 -1.81 0.38
N VAL A 25 2.59 -2.85 0.80
CA VAL A 25 2.27 -3.10 2.21
C VAL A 25 3.52 -3.50 2.99
N GLY A 26 4.36 -4.38 2.45
CA GLY A 26 5.60 -4.81 3.09
C GLY A 26 6.60 -3.67 3.22
N CYS A 27 6.82 -2.92 2.14
CA CYS A 27 7.69 -1.74 2.14
C CYS A 27 7.20 -0.66 3.12
N ALA A 28 5.91 -0.36 3.12
CA ALA A 28 5.32 0.61 4.05
C ALA A 28 5.46 0.16 5.52
N THR A 29 5.29 -1.15 5.78
CA THR A 29 5.45 -1.73 7.12
C THR A 29 6.89 -1.64 7.59
N ALA A 30 7.86 -2.09 6.79
CA ALA A 30 9.28 -2.03 7.11
C ALA A 30 9.73 -0.58 7.35
N ARG A 31 9.30 0.35 6.49
CA ARG A 31 9.58 1.79 6.64
C ARG A 31 9.02 2.33 7.96
N GLN A 32 7.75 2.06 8.26
CA GLN A 32 7.12 2.59 9.46
C GLN A 32 7.78 2.04 10.73
N LEU A 33 8.07 0.73 10.76
CA LEU A 33 8.79 0.10 11.87
C LEU A 33 10.16 0.72 12.10
N LYS A 34 10.91 1.02 11.02
CA LYS A 34 12.23 1.66 11.12
C LYS A 34 12.15 3.10 11.62
N ILE A 35 11.14 3.86 11.18
CA ILE A 35 10.93 5.23 11.63
C ILE A 35 10.58 5.28 13.13
N THR A 36 9.68 4.40 13.58
CA THR A 36 9.24 4.41 14.99
C THR A 36 10.24 3.74 15.93
N ASN A 37 11.09 2.85 15.41
CA ASN A 37 12.11 2.13 16.20
C ASN A 37 13.46 2.15 15.45
N PRO A 38 14.21 3.26 15.52
CA PRO A 38 15.45 3.43 14.75
C PRO A 38 16.51 2.37 15.02
N ASP A 39 16.51 1.75 16.20
CA ASP A 39 17.50 0.75 16.59
C ASP A 39 17.21 -0.66 16.05
N LEU A 40 15.97 -0.94 15.61
CA LEU A 40 15.62 -2.25 15.07
C LEU A 40 16.39 -2.53 13.79
N LYS A 41 17.01 -3.71 13.73
CA LYS A 41 17.57 -4.32 12.53
C LYS A 41 16.44 -5.03 11.80
N ILE A 42 15.98 -4.42 10.72
CA ILE A 42 14.84 -4.92 9.94
C ILE A 42 15.38 -5.47 8.62
N ALA A 43 15.04 -6.70 8.29
CA ALA A 43 15.18 -7.24 6.94
C ALA A 43 13.84 -7.15 6.21
N LEU A 44 13.87 -6.79 4.93
CA LEU A 44 12.76 -7.02 4.01
C LEU A 44 13.26 -8.01 2.96
N VAL A 45 12.50 -9.08 2.76
CA VAL A 45 12.84 -10.11 1.78
C VAL A 45 11.75 -10.19 0.71
N GLU A 46 12.17 -10.22 -0.55
CA GLU A 46 11.32 -10.41 -1.72
C GLU A 46 11.85 -11.61 -2.50
N LYS A 47 10.93 -12.41 -3.05
CA LYS A 47 11.26 -13.60 -3.84
C LYS A 47 11.75 -13.21 -5.23
N GLU A 48 11.19 -12.14 -5.79
CA GLU A 48 11.60 -11.59 -7.08
C GLU A 48 12.87 -10.73 -6.99
N ASP A 49 13.49 -10.43 -8.13
CA ASP A 49 14.74 -9.65 -8.25
C ASP A 49 14.56 -8.13 -8.08
N HIS A 50 13.32 -7.65 -8.05
CA HIS A 50 12.97 -6.25 -7.81
C HIS A 50 11.70 -6.12 -6.96
N LEU A 51 11.45 -4.92 -6.44
CA LEU A 51 10.28 -4.61 -5.61
C LEU A 51 9.03 -4.36 -6.47
N ALA A 52 7.86 -4.66 -5.89
CA ALA A 52 6.55 -4.47 -6.50
C ALA A 52 6.29 -5.11 -7.90
N PRO A 53 6.87 -6.26 -8.29
CA PRO A 53 6.62 -6.88 -9.60
C PRO A 53 5.17 -7.38 -9.81
N HIS A 54 4.46 -7.64 -8.71
CA HIS A 54 3.12 -8.23 -8.71
C HIS A 54 2.03 -7.17 -8.56
N GLN A 55 1.09 -7.35 -7.62
CA GLN A 55 -0.11 -6.52 -7.46
C GLN A 55 0.20 -5.02 -7.23
N SER A 56 1.31 -4.71 -6.54
CA SER A 56 1.69 -3.32 -6.24
C SER A 56 2.21 -2.55 -7.45
N GLY A 57 2.83 -3.22 -8.42
CA GLY A 57 3.23 -2.62 -9.70
C GLY A 57 2.12 -2.70 -10.76
N ASN A 58 1.23 -3.69 -10.64
CA ASN A 58 0.16 -3.96 -11.61
C ASN A 58 -1.23 -3.61 -11.04
N ASN A 59 -1.45 -2.33 -10.77
CA ASN A 59 -2.77 -1.81 -10.39
C ASN A 59 -3.03 -0.48 -11.11
N SER A 60 -4.25 0.06 -10.96
CA SER A 60 -4.65 1.29 -11.65
C SER A 60 -3.95 2.56 -11.15
N GLY A 61 -3.20 2.48 -10.04
CA GLY A 61 -2.57 3.65 -9.40
C GLY A 61 -3.57 4.63 -8.78
N VAL A 62 -4.84 4.24 -8.63
CA VAL A 62 -5.90 5.12 -8.13
C VAL A 62 -5.86 5.21 -6.60
N LEU A 63 -5.76 6.43 -6.09
CA LEU A 63 -6.07 6.72 -4.69
C LEU A 63 -7.60 6.77 -4.54
N HIS A 64 -8.15 5.79 -3.83
CA HIS A 64 -9.60 5.66 -3.67
C HIS A 64 -10.14 6.60 -2.59
N ALA A 65 -11.27 7.26 -2.87
CA ALA A 65 -11.97 8.13 -1.91
C ALA A 65 -12.87 7.38 -0.90
N GLY A 66 -12.86 6.05 -0.89
CA GLY A 66 -13.65 5.25 0.06
C GLY A 66 -15.15 5.13 -0.20
N ILE A 67 -15.69 5.72 -1.27
CA ILE A 67 -17.14 5.83 -1.58
C ILE A 67 -17.89 4.48 -1.58
N TYR A 68 -17.25 3.40 -2.02
CA TYR A 68 -17.89 2.08 -2.19
C TYR A 68 -17.76 1.14 -0.99
N TYR A 69 -17.11 1.57 0.09
CA TYR A 69 -16.80 0.67 1.19
C TYR A 69 -17.89 0.69 2.25
N GLN A 70 -18.22 -0.49 2.77
CA GLN A 70 -19.19 -0.60 3.85
C GLN A 70 -18.81 0.35 5.00
N PRO A 71 -19.72 1.25 5.44
CA PRO A 71 -19.45 2.17 6.53
C PRO A 71 -18.97 1.44 7.79
N GLY A 72 -17.99 2.02 8.47
CA GLY A 72 -17.40 1.44 9.69
C GLY A 72 -16.40 0.30 9.48
N SER A 73 -16.32 -0.28 8.27
CA SER A 73 -15.34 -1.32 7.95
C SER A 73 -13.90 -0.81 8.05
N LEU A 74 -12.94 -1.72 8.29
CA LEU A 74 -11.52 -1.38 8.26
C LEU A 74 -11.12 -0.80 6.90
N LYS A 75 -11.68 -1.32 5.80
CA LYS A 75 -11.40 -0.80 4.46
C LYS A 75 -11.83 0.66 4.30
N ALA A 76 -13.02 1.02 4.76
CA ALA A 76 -13.49 2.42 4.75
C ALA A 76 -12.57 3.31 5.60
N LYS A 77 -12.31 2.92 6.85
CA LYS A 77 -11.49 3.70 7.80
C LYS A 77 -10.05 3.89 7.30
N LEU A 78 -9.41 2.82 6.84
CA LEU A 78 -8.03 2.85 6.37
C LEU A 78 -7.89 3.53 5.02
N CYS A 79 -8.90 3.46 4.14
CA CYS A 79 -8.86 4.16 2.85
C CYS A 79 -8.90 5.69 3.04
N VAL A 80 -9.84 6.18 3.86
CA VAL A 80 -9.97 7.62 4.13
C VAL A 80 -8.71 8.13 4.82
N ARG A 81 -8.26 7.47 5.90
CA ARG A 81 -7.00 7.87 6.56
C ARG A 81 -5.79 7.74 5.63
N GLY A 82 -5.78 6.72 4.78
CA GLY A 82 -4.67 6.42 3.89
C GLY A 82 -4.49 7.46 2.78
N ILE A 83 -5.57 8.10 2.32
CA ILE A 83 -5.49 9.08 1.23
C ILE A 83 -4.63 10.29 1.65
N ASP A 84 -4.86 10.82 2.84
CA ASP A 84 -4.13 11.98 3.37
C ASP A 84 -2.66 11.63 3.60
N LEU A 85 -2.39 10.47 4.19
CA LEU A 85 -1.04 9.98 4.44
C LEU A 85 -0.24 9.77 3.14
N VAL A 86 -0.90 9.32 2.07
CA VAL A 86 -0.26 9.14 0.77
C VAL A 86 0.01 10.48 0.09
N TYR A 87 -0.92 11.43 0.12
CA TYR A 87 -0.67 12.78 -0.40
C TYR A 87 0.53 13.42 0.30
N ASP A 88 0.54 13.41 1.63
CA ASP A 88 1.66 13.87 2.45
C ASP A 88 2.99 13.20 2.07
N TYR A 89 2.96 11.89 1.87
CA TYR A 89 4.15 11.13 1.49
C TYR A 89 4.63 11.53 0.11
N CYS A 90 3.73 11.64 -0.87
CA CYS A 90 4.07 12.02 -2.23
C CYS A 90 4.64 13.44 -2.29
N ASP A 91 4.05 14.40 -1.57
CA ASP A 91 4.55 15.78 -1.49
C ASP A 91 5.96 15.83 -0.91
N LYS A 92 6.17 15.16 0.24
CA LYS A 92 7.48 15.15 0.94
C LYS A 92 8.58 14.49 0.11
N ASN A 93 8.25 13.43 -0.63
CA ASN A 93 9.22 12.64 -1.40
C ASN A 93 9.23 13.00 -2.90
N LYS A 94 8.47 14.02 -3.31
CA LYS A 94 8.34 14.47 -4.71
C LYS A 94 7.92 13.35 -5.66
N VAL A 95 7.03 12.47 -5.20
CA VAL A 95 6.43 11.42 -6.03
C VAL A 95 5.29 12.06 -6.83
N PRO A 96 5.29 11.95 -8.17
CA PRO A 96 4.25 12.56 -8.99
C PRO A 96 2.89 11.88 -8.77
N TYR A 97 1.84 12.68 -8.64
CA TYR A 97 0.45 12.22 -8.61
C TYR A 97 -0.48 13.28 -9.21
N ASN A 98 -1.69 12.86 -9.60
CA ASN A 98 -2.73 13.76 -10.13
C ASN A 98 -3.96 13.73 -9.21
N ARG A 99 -4.48 14.91 -8.87
CA ARG A 99 -5.71 15.08 -8.08
C ARG A 99 -6.87 15.51 -8.98
N ASN A 100 -7.30 14.61 -9.86
CA ASN A 100 -8.28 14.88 -10.92
C ASN A 100 -9.73 14.48 -10.55
N GLY A 101 -9.98 14.10 -9.29
CA GLY A 101 -11.31 13.70 -8.82
C GLY A 101 -11.79 12.36 -9.40
N LYS A 102 -13.03 11.99 -9.06
CA LYS A 102 -13.68 10.77 -9.55
C LYS A 102 -15.12 11.06 -9.96
N LEU A 103 -15.49 10.70 -11.19
CA LEU A 103 -16.87 10.72 -11.66
C LEU A 103 -17.47 9.32 -11.58
N ILE A 104 -18.64 9.20 -10.97
CA ILE A 104 -19.45 7.98 -10.95
C ILE A 104 -20.73 8.27 -11.73
N VAL A 105 -21.05 7.43 -12.72
CA VAL A 105 -22.16 7.63 -13.65
C VAL A 105 -23.09 6.42 -13.58
N ALA A 106 -24.40 6.67 -13.51
CA ALA A 106 -25.44 5.69 -13.78
C ALA A 106 -25.68 5.68 -15.30
N VAL A 107 -25.41 4.55 -15.95
CA VAL A 107 -25.61 4.40 -17.41
C VAL A 107 -26.97 3.82 -17.75
N GLU A 108 -27.64 3.20 -16.78
CA GLU A 108 -29.02 2.73 -16.88
C GLU A 108 -29.94 3.36 -15.82
N PRO A 109 -31.24 3.56 -16.09
CA PRO A 109 -32.19 4.13 -15.13
C PRO A 109 -32.24 3.40 -13.78
N GLU A 110 -32.05 2.08 -13.77
CA GLU A 110 -32.12 1.24 -12.58
C GLU A 110 -30.93 1.46 -11.62
N GLU A 111 -29.85 2.08 -12.09
CA GLU A 111 -28.66 2.38 -11.29
C GLU A 111 -28.79 3.68 -10.49
N ILE A 112 -29.74 4.56 -10.85
CA ILE A 112 -29.94 5.87 -10.21
C ILE A 112 -30.15 5.72 -8.69
N PRO A 113 -31.02 4.81 -8.18
CA PRO A 113 -31.19 4.66 -6.73
C PRO A 113 -29.91 4.23 -6.02
N ARG A 114 -29.03 3.46 -6.68
CA ARG A 114 -27.71 3.08 -6.11
C ARG A 114 -26.79 4.30 -6.06
N LEU A 115 -26.69 5.04 -7.16
CA LEU A 115 -25.86 6.24 -7.24
C LEU A 115 -26.28 7.29 -6.20
N GLN A 116 -27.58 7.48 -5.98
CA GLN A 116 -28.11 8.41 -4.97
C GLN A 116 -27.77 8.00 -3.53
N ARG A 117 -27.67 6.69 -3.23
CA ARG A 117 -27.21 6.20 -1.93
C ARG A 117 -25.71 6.42 -1.74
N GLU A 118 -24.92 6.20 -2.78
CA GLU A 118 -23.45 6.34 -2.74
C GLU A 118 -23.00 7.81 -2.75
N GLY A 119 -23.72 8.70 -3.45
CA GLY A 119 -23.45 10.14 -3.52
C GLY A 119 -23.68 10.92 -2.22
N GLN A 120 -24.21 10.27 -1.18
CA GLN A 120 -24.32 10.85 0.18
C GLN A 120 -23.08 10.58 1.05
N GLY A 121 -22.10 9.80 0.53
CA GLY A 121 -20.82 9.61 1.19
C GLY A 121 -19.98 10.89 1.11
N HIS A 122 -19.74 11.52 2.26
CA HIS A 122 -18.91 12.71 2.40
C HIS A 122 -17.53 12.50 1.76
N CYS A 123 -17.28 13.17 0.63
CA CYS A 123 -15.93 13.44 0.16
C CYS A 123 -15.46 14.66 0.95
N PRO A 124 -14.40 14.58 1.78
CA PRO A 124 -13.79 15.79 2.31
C PRO A 124 -13.27 16.63 1.14
N ASP A 125 -13.51 17.95 1.21
CA ASP A 125 -12.98 18.93 0.26
C ASP A 125 -11.44 18.98 0.27
#